data_AF-A0A6G6K2K6-F1
#
_entry.id   AF-A0A6G6K2K6-F1
#
_cell.length_a   1.000
_cell.length_b   1.000
_cell.length_c   1.000
_cell.angle_alpha   90.00
_cell.angle_beta   90.00
_cell.angle_gamma   90.00
#
_symmetry.space_group_name_H-M   'P 1'
#
loop_
_entity.id
_entity.type
_entity.pdbx_description
1 polymer ?
#
loop_
_entity_poly.entity_id
_entity_poly.type
_entity_poly.pdbx_seq_one_letter_code
_entity_poly.pdbx_strand_id
1 'polypeptide(L)'
;MFRRFTLGVVLLAVCALTRASAESPILKPQDFLPLTELPWKKEGATQESIMDAIFREPDAAIRYGVLQLYLDEIPMEEIGRVFDLAIELEDSETPDALVESMLRVWAERDPFRCWARVQKLFLVVGLEDGWLMFDDWDVGRSSMLVQDRAAIQASPFRLRRWALTGFPVGVDKSKLVSQERVSLLKQFIQRWFVAFDDYPGSHQTSVGSPSDYWFAKAFEIETKDVQWHCEHYYDQGFGAAAVSVALRRWLIAEPASARRIIEFSTKFGGPRYDSSTIQELLHLWAEVDRPGMMKWADSAEPSKLLLNLGRGLLMPGVDASVRVRWIAEGNVKAEGDENYYGNLIGNWAAWDPKGALDYAVRSGDPDSITTVSRYAAVGPYGDCSRVARNGFNVVRDFDPNTLPADLKKSIIEDWGMTALEGWGEHDAAAVARLGVKLLETFNYYGFVDDKPVQNEVIGFFAGRNNEFRDNGHIIDRTFCALRTWAATKPTEMKAWVATLKDDKLREALTWLADHPWGPGRF
;
A
#
# COMPACT_ATOMS: atom_id res chain seq x y z
N MET A 1 -34.11 3.02 -50.76
CA MET A 1 -34.70 2.13 -49.74
C MET A 1 -33.58 1.32 -49.06
N PHE A 2 -32.66 1.99 -48.37
CA PHE A 2 -31.60 1.39 -47.56
C PHE A 2 -31.11 2.45 -46.57
N ARG A 3 -31.45 2.28 -45.29
CA ARG A 3 -30.81 2.87 -44.10
C ARG A 3 -31.68 2.54 -42.90
N ARG A 4 -31.23 1.61 -42.06
CA ARG A 4 -31.55 1.46 -40.61
C ARG A 4 -30.99 0.11 -40.13
N PHE A 5 -29.69 0.06 -39.83
CA PHE A 5 -29.07 -1.00 -39.02
C PHE A 5 -27.75 -0.47 -38.43
N THR A 6 -27.83 0.54 -37.57
CA THR A 6 -26.67 0.98 -36.77
C THR A 6 -27.14 1.79 -35.55
N LEU A 7 -27.99 1.20 -34.71
CA LEU A 7 -28.38 1.83 -33.44
C LEU A 7 -28.61 0.81 -32.30
N GLY A 8 -28.00 -0.38 -32.41
CA GLY A 8 -28.23 -1.50 -31.48
C GLY A 8 -27.08 -1.83 -30.53
N VAL A 9 -25.91 -1.18 -30.65
CA VAL A 9 -24.69 -1.58 -29.89
C VAL A 9 -24.28 -0.55 -28.82
N VAL A 10 -24.85 0.66 -28.81
CA VAL A 10 -24.44 1.72 -27.87
C VAL A 10 -25.22 1.69 -26.55
N LEU A 11 -26.37 1.01 -26.47
CA LEU A 11 -27.24 1.07 -25.27
C LEU A 11 -26.95 0.02 -24.18
N LEU A 12 -26.06 -0.95 -24.43
CA LEU A 12 -25.70 -1.98 -23.43
C LEU A 12 -24.44 -1.64 -22.61
N ALA A 13 -23.77 -0.53 -22.90
CA ALA A 13 -22.58 -0.07 -22.18
C ALA A 13 -22.88 0.95 -21.05
N VAL A 14 -24.12 1.42 -20.90
CA VAL A 14 -24.45 2.54 -19.99
C VAL A 14 -25.08 2.08 -18.67
N CYS A 15 -25.51 0.82 -18.54
CA CYS A 15 -26.14 0.32 -17.30
C CYS A 15 -25.15 -0.26 -16.27
N ALA A 16 -23.83 -0.17 -16.48
CA ALA A 16 -22.82 -0.77 -15.59
C ALA A 16 -22.12 0.22 -14.64
N LEU A 17 -22.38 1.53 -14.70
CA LEU A 17 -21.52 2.54 -14.05
C LEU A 17 -22.18 3.42 -12.98
N THR A 18 -23.28 2.98 -12.37
CA THR A 18 -23.81 3.62 -11.15
C THR A 18 -23.95 2.63 -10.02
N ARG A 19 -22.89 1.85 -9.74
CA ARG A 19 -22.63 1.56 -8.33
C ARG A 19 -22.24 2.91 -7.74
N ALA A 20 -23.18 3.57 -7.05
CA ALA A 20 -22.82 4.58 -6.08
C ALA A 20 -21.69 3.95 -5.27
N SER A 21 -20.50 4.55 -5.34
CA SER A 21 -19.31 4.07 -4.63
C SER A 21 -19.68 4.03 -3.16
N ALA A 22 -20.11 2.88 -2.67
CA ALA A 22 -20.25 2.66 -1.25
C ALA A 22 -18.83 2.80 -0.73
N GLU A 23 -18.56 3.83 0.07
CA GLU A 23 -17.26 4.00 0.68
C GLU A 23 -16.89 2.68 1.35
N SER A 24 -15.79 2.06 0.90
CA SER A 24 -15.27 0.83 1.48
C SER A 24 -15.17 1.03 3.00
N PRO A 25 -15.61 0.06 3.83
CA PRO A 25 -15.56 0.21 5.27
C PRO A 25 -14.13 0.57 5.68
N ILE A 26 -14.00 1.63 6.51
CA ILE A 26 -12.71 2.05 7.04
C ILE A 26 -12.22 0.97 7.99
N LEU A 27 -11.34 0.09 7.51
CA LEU A 27 -10.69 -0.94 8.30
C LEU A 27 -9.68 -0.30 9.24
N LYS A 28 -9.55 -0.87 10.44
CA LYS A 28 -8.57 -0.48 11.45
C LYS A 28 -7.41 -1.47 11.46
N PRO A 29 -6.25 -1.11 12.03
CA PRO A 29 -5.14 -2.05 12.21
C PRO A 29 -5.53 -3.41 12.82
N GLN A 30 -6.48 -3.43 13.76
CA GLN A 30 -6.95 -4.64 14.44
C GLN A 30 -7.77 -5.57 13.52
N ASP A 31 -8.23 -5.07 12.37
CA ASP A 31 -8.92 -5.85 11.34
C ASP A 31 -7.99 -6.76 10.53
N PHE A 32 -6.67 -6.56 10.64
CA PHE A 32 -5.62 -7.27 9.90
C PHE A 32 -4.92 -8.28 10.80
N LEU A 33 -5.49 -9.48 10.87
CA LEU A 33 -4.99 -10.58 11.69
C LEU A 33 -4.03 -11.46 10.88
N PRO A 34 -2.82 -11.72 11.40
CA PRO A 34 -1.87 -12.65 10.79
C PRO A 34 -2.49 -14.03 10.57
N LEU A 35 -2.42 -14.55 9.35
CA LEU A 35 -2.90 -15.88 9.02
C LEU A 35 -2.05 -16.95 9.72
N THR A 36 -2.76 -17.93 10.29
CA THR A 36 -2.22 -19.09 10.99
C THR A 36 -2.69 -20.42 10.36
N GLU A 37 -3.66 -20.35 9.47
CA GLU A 37 -4.24 -21.48 8.75
C GLU A 37 -4.71 -21.04 7.37
N LEU A 38 -4.89 -22.01 6.46
CA LEU A 38 -5.39 -21.74 5.11
C LEU A 38 -6.90 -21.47 5.17
N PRO A 39 -7.39 -20.30 4.72
CA PRO A 39 -8.78 -19.91 4.96
C PRO A 39 -9.83 -20.84 4.37
N TRP A 40 -9.54 -21.51 3.25
CA TRP A 40 -10.45 -22.45 2.59
C TRP A 40 -10.57 -23.80 3.29
N LYS A 41 -9.74 -24.09 4.30
CA LYS A 41 -9.88 -25.29 5.13
C LYS A 41 -10.94 -25.13 6.22
N LYS A 42 -11.46 -23.93 6.44
CA LYS A 42 -12.57 -23.66 7.37
C LYS A 42 -13.89 -24.22 6.83
N GLU A 43 -14.64 -24.89 7.69
CA GLU A 43 -15.96 -25.43 7.32
C GLU A 43 -16.92 -24.29 6.91
N GLY A 44 -17.59 -24.45 5.77
CA GLY A 44 -18.54 -23.45 5.27
C GLY A 44 -17.92 -22.18 4.68
N ALA A 45 -16.59 -22.13 4.48
CA ALA A 45 -15.93 -20.98 3.88
C ALA A 45 -16.45 -20.71 2.45
N THR A 46 -16.91 -19.49 2.20
CA THR A 46 -17.25 -19.01 0.86
C THR A 46 -16.04 -18.35 0.21
N GLN A 47 -16.02 -18.24 -1.12
CA GLN A 47 -14.94 -17.54 -1.83
C GLN A 47 -14.76 -16.11 -1.33
N GLU A 48 -15.85 -15.39 -1.05
CA GLU A 48 -15.79 -14.02 -0.54
C GLU A 48 -15.13 -13.97 0.84
N SER A 49 -15.48 -14.89 1.75
CA SER A 49 -14.87 -14.98 3.08
C SER A 49 -13.40 -15.40 3.04
N ILE A 50 -13.03 -16.27 2.10
CA ILE A 50 -11.64 -16.70 1.88
C ILE A 50 -10.81 -15.52 1.39
N MET A 51 -11.30 -14.79 0.40
CA MET A 51 -10.61 -13.64 -0.18
C MET A 51 -10.50 -12.49 0.83
N ASP A 52 -11.54 -12.21 1.60
CA ASP A 52 -11.46 -11.21 2.69
C ASP A 52 -10.40 -11.61 3.73
N ALA A 53 -10.36 -12.89 4.14
CA ALA A 53 -9.33 -13.38 5.06
C ALA A 53 -7.91 -13.29 4.47
N ILE A 54 -7.72 -13.61 3.19
CA ILE A 54 -6.43 -13.48 2.50
C ILE A 54 -5.99 -12.01 2.51
N PHE A 55 -6.85 -11.07 2.13
CA PHE A 55 -6.47 -9.65 2.03
C PHE A 55 -6.45 -8.90 3.37
N ARG A 56 -6.86 -9.55 4.46
CA ARG A 56 -6.59 -9.12 5.84
C ARG A 56 -5.23 -9.59 6.37
N GLU A 57 -4.49 -10.42 5.63
CA GLU A 57 -3.10 -10.75 5.93
C GLU A 57 -2.22 -9.50 5.76
N PRO A 58 -1.55 -9.03 6.83
CA PRO A 58 -0.71 -7.85 6.76
C PRO A 58 0.52 -8.03 5.86
N ASP A 59 1.19 -9.19 5.89
CA ASP A 59 2.39 -9.44 5.09
C ASP A 59 2.02 -9.76 3.64
N ALA A 60 2.40 -8.89 2.70
CA ALA A 60 2.14 -9.10 1.27
C ALA A 60 2.76 -10.40 0.72
N ALA A 61 3.91 -10.84 1.23
CA ALA A 61 4.55 -12.08 0.80
C ALA A 61 3.72 -13.30 1.22
N ILE A 62 3.17 -13.30 2.43
CA ILE A 62 2.24 -14.36 2.90
C ILE A 62 0.90 -14.24 2.17
N ARG A 63 0.34 -13.03 2.05
CA ARG A 63 -0.92 -12.75 1.35
C ARG A 63 -0.90 -13.31 -0.06
N TYR A 64 0.10 -12.93 -0.86
CA TYR A 64 0.22 -13.39 -2.24
C TYR A 64 0.61 -14.87 -2.31
N GLY A 65 1.39 -15.38 -1.35
CA GLY A 65 1.66 -16.81 -1.24
C GLY A 65 0.40 -17.64 -1.04
N VAL A 66 -0.43 -17.26 -0.06
CA VAL A 66 -1.71 -17.94 0.22
C VAL A 66 -2.69 -17.76 -0.94
N LEU A 67 -2.73 -16.59 -1.59
CA LEU A 67 -3.53 -16.37 -2.79
C LEU A 67 -3.15 -17.33 -3.92
N GLN A 68 -1.85 -17.53 -4.17
CA GLN A 68 -1.39 -18.48 -5.19
C GLN A 68 -1.81 -19.92 -4.87
N LEU A 69 -1.65 -20.35 -3.61
CA LEU A 69 -2.14 -21.65 -3.16
C LEU A 69 -3.67 -21.79 -3.35
N TYR A 70 -4.44 -20.74 -3.03
CA TYR A 70 -5.88 -20.75 -3.23
C TYR A 70 -6.26 -20.84 -4.72
N LEU A 71 -5.54 -20.13 -5.58
CA LEU A 71 -5.73 -20.18 -7.02
C LEU A 71 -5.49 -21.58 -7.59
N ASP A 72 -4.67 -22.42 -6.98
CA ASP A 72 -4.48 -23.81 -7.40
C ASP A 72 -5.66 -24.72 -7.02
N GLU A 73 -6.36 -24.40 -5.93
CA GLU A 73 -7.47 -25.18 -5.37
C GLU A 73 -8.81 -24.94 -6.08
N ILE A 74 -9.00 -23.76 -6.68
CA ILE A 74 -10.28 -23.40 -7.32
C ILE A 74 -10.41 -23.93 -8.77
N PRO A 75 -11.64 -24.11 -9.27
CA PRO A 75 -11.88 -24.37 -10.69
C PRO A 75 -11.31 -23.27 -11.60
N MET A 76 -10.82 -23.64 -12.78
CA MET A 76 -10.13 -22.71 -13.69
C MET A 76 -11.04 -21.57 -14.18
N GLU A 77 -12.34 -21.83 -14.32
CA GLU A 77 -13.36 -20.86 -14.68
C GLU A 77 -13.55 -19.75 -13.63
N GLU A 78 -13.19 -19.99 -12.36
CA GLU A 78 -13.32 -19.01 -11.28
C GLU A 78 -12.11 -18.08 -11.14
N ILE A 79 -10.95 -18.42 -11.73
CA ILE A 79 -9.72 -17.62 -11.62
C ILE A 79 -9.96 -16.17 -12.07
N GLY A 80 -10.70 -15.98 -13.16
CA GLY A 80 -11.00 -14.65 -13.69
C GLY A 80 -11.79 -13.78 -12.71
N ARG A 81 -12.73 -14.39 -11.95
CA ARG A 81 -13.51 -13.72 -10.91
C ARG A 81 -12.66 -13.43 -9.67
N VAL A 82 -11.82 -14.38 -9.25
CA VAL A 82 -10.86 -14.18 -8.16
C VAL A 82 -9.88 -13.06 -8.48
N PHE A 83 -9.44 -12.94 -9.73
CA PHE A 83 -8.61 -11.83 -10.22
C PHE A 83 -9.28 -10.47 -9.99
N ASP A 84 -10.53 -10.30 -10.40
CA ASP A 84 -11.24 -9.03 -10.21
C ASP A 84 -11.47 -8.71 -8.72
N LEU A 85 -11.81 -9.72 -7.92
CA LEU A 85 -12.00 -9.55 -6.47
C LEU A 85 -10.69 -9.23 -5.74
N ALA A 86 -9.57 -9.85 -6.15
CA ALA A 86 -8.25 -9.56 -5.59
C ALA A 86 -7.84 -8.10 -5.83
N ILE A 87 -8.09 -7.58 -7.04
CA ILE A 87 -7.83 -6.17 -7.37
C ILE A 87 -8.69 -5.23 -6.51
N GLU A 88 -9.97 -5.54 -6.33
CA GLU A 88 -10.86 -4.77 -5.47
C GLU A 88 -10.39 -4.75 -4.01
N LEU A 89 -9.94 -5.89 -3.49
CA LEU A 89 -9.50 -6.03 -2.10
C LEU A 89 -8.09 -5.49 -1.81
N GLU A 90 -7.21 -5.47 -2.81
CA GLU A 90 -5.86 -4.90 -2.69
C GLU A 90 -5.92 -3.39 -2.45
N ASP A 91 -6.94 -2.73 -3.00
CA ASP A 91 -7.26 -1.34 -2.68
C ASP A 91 -6.07 -0.39 -2.95
N SER A 92 -5.34 -0.67 -4.04
CA SER A 92 -4.20 0.08 -4.56
C SER A 92 -4.48 0.53 -5.98
N GLU A 93 -4.03 1.74 -6.35
CA GLU A 93 -4.11 2.20 -7.74
C GLU A 93 -3.00 1.59 -8.61
N THR A 94 -1.97 0.97 -8.02
CA THR A 94 -0.85 0.30 -8.73
C THR A 94 -0.61 -1.12 -8.21
N PRO A 95 -1.52 -2.08 -8.45
CA PRO A 95 -1.45 -3.45 -7.93
C PRO A 95 -0.47 -4.34 -8.73
N ASP A 96 0.71 -3.82 -9.09
CA ASP A 96 1.62 -4.46 -10.05
C ASP A 96 2.09 -5.85 -9.59
N ALA A 97 2.56 -5.95 -8.34
CA ALA A 97 3.05 -7.20 -7.76
C ALA A 97 1.94 -8.26 -7.65
N LEU A 98 0.71 -7.83 -7.30
CA LEU A 98 -0.46 -8.71 -7.29
C LEU A 98 -0.78 -9.22 -8.69
N VAL A 99 -0.86 -8.31 -9.68
CA VAL A 99 -1.16 -8.68 -11.07
C VAL A 99 -0.10 -9.63 -11.63
N GLU A 100 1.18 -9.34 -11.43
CA GLU A 100 2.29 -10.20 -11.85
C GLU A 100 2.14 -11.61 -11.28
N SER A 101 1.95 -11.70 -9.96
CA SER A 101 1.74 -12.94 -9.21
C SER A 101 0.56 -13.76 -9.75
N MET A 102 -0.60 -13.13 -9.96
CA MET A 102 -1.80 -13.82 -10.44
C MET A 102 -1.70 -14.25 -11.89
N LEU A 103 -1.11 -13.42 -12.76
CA LEU A 103 -0.91 -13.75 -14.18
C LEU A 103 -0.01 -14.98 -14.34
N ARG A 104 0.98 -15.15 -13.46
CA ARG A 104 1.85 -16.33 -13.46
C ARG A 104 1.06 -17.61 -13.21
N VAL A 105 0.28 -17.67 -12.13
CA VAL A 105 -0.50 -18.88 -11.78
C VAL A 105 -1.60 -19.12 -12.82
N TRP A 106 -2.29 -18.06 -13.26
CA TRP A 106 -3.34 -18.20 -14.26
C TRP A 106 -2.78 -18.71 -15.60
N ALA A 107 -1.68 -18.13 -16.09
CA ALA A 107 -1.08 -18.56 -17.35
C ALA A 107 -0.49 -19.98 -17.30
N GLU A 108 -0.09 -20.47 -16.12
CA GLU A 108 0.34 -21.86 -15.96
C GLU A 108 -0.84 -22.85 -16.12
N ARG A 109 -2.01 -22.50 -15.58
CA ARG A 109 -3.22 -23.36 -15.59
C ARG A 109 -4.04 -23.23 -16.87
N ASP A 110 -4.29 -22.00 -17.33
CA ASP A 110 -5.07 -21.67 -18.54
C ASP A 110 -4.44 -20.50 -19.33
N PRO A 111 -3.38 -20.78 -20.10
CA PRO A 111 -2.65 -19.78 -20.88
C PRO A 111 -3.53 -18.95 -21.82
N PHE A 112 -4.52 -19.55 -22.48
CA PHE A 112 -5.30 -18.87 -23.52
C PHE A 112 -6.30 -17.89 -22.91
N ARG A 113 -7.00 -18.26 -21.83
CA ARG A 113 -7.89 -17.31 -21.13
C ARG A 113 -7.08 -16.22 -20.43
N CYS A 114 -5.94 -16.56 -19.84
CA CYS A 114 -5.03 -15.59 -19.26
C CYS A 114 -4.55 -14.59 -20.32
N TRP A 115 -4.20 -15.05 -21.53
CA TRP A 115 -3.78 -14.18 -22.63
C TRP A 115 -4.85 -13.16 -23.00
N ALA A 116 -6.12 -13.58 -23.08
CA ALA A 116 -7.24 -12.67 -23.34
C ALA A 116 -7.39 -11.58 -22.27
N ARG A 117 -7.08 -11.89 -21.00
CA ARG A 117 -6.99 -10.87 -19.93
C ARG A 117 -5.78 -9.95 -20.14
N VAL A 118 -4.59 -10.51 -20.36
CA VAL A 118 -3.35 -9.74 -20.55
C VAL A 118 -3.47 -8.73 -21.69
N GLN A 119 -4.10 -9.09 -22.80
CA GLN A 119 -4.36 -8.17 -23.90
C GLN A 119 -5.14 -6.91 -23.48
N LYS A 120 -6.08 -7.05 -22.54
CA LYS A 120 -6.81 -5.92 -21.95
C LYS A 120 -5.92 -5.14 -20.99
N LEU A 121 -5.09 -5.84 -20.20
CA LEU A 121 -4.20 -5.21 -19.24
C LEU A 121 -3.12 -4.34 -19.91
N PHE A 122 -2.66 -4.69 -21.11
CA PHE A 122 -1.78 -3.82 -21.93
C PHE A 122 -2.35 -2.42 -22.11
N LEU A 123 -3.68 -2.25 -22.16
CA LEU A 123 -4.32 -0.94 -22.37
C LEU A 123 -4.27 -0.06 -21.12
N VAL A 124 -4.14 -0.65 -19.93
CA VAL A 124 -4.09 0.06 -18.65
C VAL A 124 -2.66 0.19 -18.11
N VAL A 125 -1.66 -0.07 -18.96
CA VAL A 125 -0.26 0.22 -18.63
C VAL A 125 0.02 1.71 -18.82
N GLY A 126 0.57 2.33 -17.77
CA GLY A 126 1.10 3.69 -17.81
C GLY A 126 1.71 4.15 -16.49
N LEU A 127 2.42 5.29 -16.53
CA LEU A 127 3.24 5.81 -15.41
C LEU A 127 4.37 4.85 -15.00
N GLU A 128 5.18 4.43 -15.97
CA GLU A 128 6.22 3.39 -15.83
C GLU A 128 7.20 3.62 -14.66
N ASP A 129 7.60 4.86 -14.45
CA ASP A 129 8.58 5.23 -13.42
C ASP A 129 7.93 5.56 -12.06
N GLY A 130 6.63 5.32 -11.93
CA GLY A 130 5.85 5.64 -10.73
C GLY A 130 5.25 7.04 -10.76
N TRP A 131 4.39 7.31 -9.79
CA TRP A 131 3.60 8.55 -9.76
C TRP A 131 4.45 9.80 -9.44
N LEU A 132 5.54 9.66 -8.68
CA LEU A 132 6.48 10.75 -8.38
C LEU A 132 7.31 11.17 -9.60
N MET A 133 7.44 10.29 -10.59
CA MET A 133 8.23 10.54 -11.79
C MET A 133 7.38 11.14 -12.92
N PHE A 134 6.13 11.53 -12.62
CA PHE A 134 5.22 12.14 -13.59
C PHE A 134 5.83 13.38 -14.26
N ASP A 135 6.68 14.13 -13.53
CA ASP A 135 7.49 15.22 -14.05
C ASP A 135 8.93 15.15 -13.52
N ASP A 136 9.61 14.02 -13.76
CA ASP A 136 11.03 13.92 -13.43
C ASP A 136 11.82 15.09 -14.06
N TRP A 137 12.41 15.86 -13.16
CA TRP A 137 13.12 17.11 -13.41
C TRP A 137 14.52 16.88 -14.00
N ASP A 138 15.15 15.75 -13.68
CA ASP A 138 16.56 15.49 -13.96
C ASP A 138 16.78 14.80 -15.30
N VAL A 139 15.80 14.02 -15.78
CA VAL A 139 15.96 13.17 -16.98
C VAL A 139 15.28 13.79 -18.22
N GLY A 140 14.87 15.06 -18.13
CA GLY A 140 14.26 15.78 -19.23
C GLY A 140 12.88 15.25 -19.56
N ARG A 141 11.93 15.37 -18.60
CA ARG A 141 10.50 15.08 -18.76
C ARG A 141 10.24 13.87 -19.68
N SER A 142 10.69 12.70 -19.23
CA SER A 142 10.37 11.43 -19.87
C SER A 142 8.90 11.43 -20.23
N SER A 143 8.58 11.40 -21.53
CA SER A 143 7.19 11.39 -21.97
C SER A 143 6.53 10.14 -21.41
N MET A 144 5.55 10.33 -20.52
CA MET A 144 4.82 9.20 -19.96
C MET A 144 4.24 8.32 -21.06
N LEU A 145 4.59 7.05 -21.01
CA LEU A 145 3.99 6.05 -21.86
C LEU A 145 2.61 5.74 -21.30
N VAL A 146 1.57 6.14 -22.03
CA VAL A 146 0.19 5.69 -21.78
C VAL A 146 -0.32 5.02 -23.03
N GLN A 147 -0.62 3.73 -22.90
CA GLN A 147 -1.02 2.90 -24.01
C GLN A 147 -2.39 3.29 -24.56
N ASP A 148 -3.36 3.47 -23.65
CA ASP A 148 -4.70 3.92 -24.00
C ASP A 148 -5.27 4.80 -22.88
N ARG A 149 -5.47 6.09 -23.19
CA ARG A 149 -5.98 7.06 -22.20
C ARG A 149 -7.39 6.75 -21.74
N ALA A 150 -8.25 6.29 -22.64
CA ALA A 150 -9.63 5.98 -22.29
C ALA A 150 -9.69 4.74 -21.40
N ALA A 151 -8.83 3.75 -21.67
CA ALA A 151 -8.72 2.56 -20.83
C ALA A 151 -8.18 2.90 -19.43
N ILE A 152 -7.12 3.70 -19.32
CA ILE A 152 -6.60 4.19 -18.03
C ILE A 152 -7.68 4.93 -17.25
N GLN A 153 -8.44 5.81 -17.91
CA GLN A 153 -9.49 6.59 -17.25
C GLN A 153 -10.71 5.78 -16.83
N ALA A 154 -10.98 4.67 -17.52
CA ALA A 154 -12.07 3.76 -17.19
C ALA A 154 -11.65 2.71 -16.14
N SER A 155 -10.36 2.55 -15.89
CA SER A 155 -9.82 1.53 -14.99
C SER A 155 -9.75 2.05 -13.55
N PRO A 156 -10.05 1.22 -12.53
CA PRO A 156 -9.85 1.59 -11.15
C PRO A 156 -8.36 1.59 -10.73
N PHE A 157 -7.48 1.02 -11.56
CA PHE A 157 -6.04 0.93 -11.33
C PHE A 157 -5.25 1.18 -12.63
N ARG A 158 -3.94 1.36 -12.49
CA ARG A 158 -2.96 1.43 -13.57
C ARG A 158 -1.82 0.46 -13.29
N LEU A 159 -1.10 0.06 -14.34
CA LEU A 159 0.01 -0.87 -14.22
C LEU A 159 1.30 -0.32 -14.81
N ARG A 160 2.42 -0.75 -14.27
CA ARG A 160 3.73 -0.68 -14.94
C ARG A 160 3.91 -1.91 -15.82
N ARG A 161 4.69 -1.81 -16.89
CA ARG A 161 4.86 -2.90 -17.88
C ARG A 161 5.33 -4.21 -17.25
N TRP A 162 6.16 -4.14 -16.20
CA TRP A 162 6.71 -5.32 -15.54
C TRP A 162 5.62 -6.18 -14.88
N ALA A 163 4.48 -5.61 -14.50
CA ALA A 163 3.34 -6.36 -13.96
C ALA A 163 2.82 -7.44 -14.93
N LEU A 164 3.04 -7.25 -16.24
CA LEU A 164 2.60 -8.21 -17.27
C LEU A 164 3.57 -9.38 -17.47
N THR A 165 4.77 -9.31 -16.88
CA THR A 165 5.82 -10.33 -17.08
C THR A 165 5.55 -11.65 -16.36
N GLY A 166 4.58 -11.70 -15.45
CA GLY A 166 4.07 -12.94 -14.89
C GLY A 166 3.50 -13.89 -15.95
N PHE A 167 2.89 -13.36 -17.02
CA PHE A 167 2.29 -14.16 -18.10
C PHE A 167 3.30 -15.10 -18.79
N PRO A 168 4.41 -14.61 -19.41
CA PRO A 168 5.35 -15.49 -20.10
C PRO A 168 5.97 -16.55 -19.17
N VAL A 169 6.18 -16.22 -17.88
CA VAL A 169 6.67 -17.18 -16.87
C VAL A 169 5.68 -18.32 -16.66
N GLY A 170 4.39 -18.00 -16.50
CA GLY A 170 3.34 -19.02 -16.36
C GLY A 170 3.17 -19.86 -17.63
N VAL A 171 3.20 -19.23 -18.81
CA VAL A 171 3.13 -19.96 -20.10
C VAL A 171 4.27 -20.97 -20.23
N ASP A 172 5.48 -20.63 -19.80
CA ASP A 172 6.62 -21.55 -19.87
C ASP A 172 6.46 -22.77 -18.94
N LYS A 173 5.82 -22.59 -17.79
CA LYS A 173 5.50 -23.68 -16.86
C LYS A 173 4.25 -24.48 -17.25
N SER A 174 3.42 -23.96 -18.15
CA SER A 174 2.17 -24.59 -18.54
C SER A 174 2.34 -25.95 -19.22
N LYS A 175 1.26 -26.75 -19.18
CA LYS A 175 1.18 -28.08 -19.83
C LYS A 175 0.95 -28.03 -21.35
N LEU A 176 0.99 -26.86 -21.98
CA LEU A 176 0.88 -26.74 -23.43
C LEU A 176 2.00 -27.49 -24.14
N VAL A 177 1.70 -28.00 -25.33
CA VAL A 177 2.74 -28.53 -26.21
C VAL A 177 3.65 -27.39 -26.69
N SER A 178 4.92 -27.71 -26.95
CA SER A 178 5.95 -26.70 -27.24
C SER A 178 5.56 -25.73 -28.36
N GLN A 179 4.84 -26.19 -29.39
CA GLN A 179 4.42 -25.34 -30.51
C GLN A 179 3.39 -24.27 -30.08
N GLU A 180 2.40 -24.65 -29.27
CA GLU A 180 1.38 -23.72 -28.76
C GLU A 180 1.99 -22.71 -27.80
N ARG A 181 2.86 -23.18 -26.90
CA ARG A 181 3.64 -22.34 -25.98
C ARG A 181 4.45 -21.28 -26.73
N VAL A 182 5.25 -21.70 -27.72
CA VAL A 182 6.05 -20.79 -28.56
C VAL A 182 5.16 -19.81 -29.32
N SER A 183 4.00 -20.25 -29.81
CA SER A 183 3.05 -19.37 -30.49
C SER A 183 2.51 -18.27 -29.57
N LEU A 184 2.07 -18.61 -28.35
CA LEU A 184 1.59 -17.63 -27.37
C LEU A 184 2.70 -16.66 -26.93
N LEU A 185 3.90 -17.15 -26.65
CA LEU A 185 5.03 -16.29 -26.29
C LEU A 185 5.40 -15.32 -27.41
N LYS A 186 5.35 -15.76 -28.67
CA LYS A 186 5.56 -14.86 -29.83
C LYS A 186 4.47 -13.79 -29.92
N GLN A 187 3.21 -14.14 -29.68
CA GLN A 187 2.12 -13.16 -29.65
C GLN A 187 2.30 -12.13 -28.53
N PHE A 188 2.71 -12.58 -27.34
CA PHE A 188 3.04 -11.70 -26.22
C PHE A 188 4.18 -10.74 -26.58
N ILE A 189 5.30 -11.26 -27.08
CA ILE A 189 6.47 -10.46 -27.48
C ILE A 189 6.08 -9.45 -28.58
N GLN A 190 5.31 -9.88 -29.58
CA GLN A 190 4.84 -8.97 -30.63
C GLN A 190 3.97 -7.84 -30.07
N ARG A 191 3.03 -8.16 -29.16
CA ARG A 191 2.20 -7.14 -28.52
C ARG A 191 3.04 -6.20 -27.65
N TRP A 192 4.02 -6.74 -26.94
CA TRP A 192 4.96 -5.98 -26.12
C TRP A 192 5.76 -4.98 -26.96
N PHE A 193 6.33 -5.43 -28.08
CA PHE A 193 7.03 -4.54 -29.01
C PHE A 193 6.15 -3.41 -29.55
N VAL A 194 4.93 -3.75 -29.95
CA VAL A 194 3.98 -2.76 -30.45
C VAL A 194 3.63 -1.73 -29.38
N ALA A 195 3.57 -2.14 -28.12
CA ALA A 195 3.24 -1.26 -27.00
C ALA A 195 4.43 -0.41 -26.51
N PHE A 196 5.64 -0.98 -26.46
CA PHE A 196 6.75 -0.42 -25.67
C PHE A 196 8.05 -0.23 -26.46
N ASP A 197 8.12 -0.68 -27.71
CA ASP A 197 9.32 -0.57 -28.57
C ASP A 197 10.60 -1.15 -27.94
N ASP A 198 10.47 -2.19 -27.12
CA ASP A 198 11.58 -2.88 -26.44
C ASP A 198 11.24 -4.37 -26.22
N TYR A 199 12.16 -5.16 -25.67
CA TYR A 199 11.92 -6.51 -25.17
C TYR A 199 11.42 -6.50 -23.71
N PRO A 200 10.64 -7.50 -23.27
CA PRO A 200 10.19 -7.63 -21.87
C PRO A 200 11.30 -7.81 -20.83
N GLY A 201 12.56 -7.92 -21.26
CA GLY A 201 13.71 -8.10 -20.39
C GLY A 201 13.63 -9.37 -19.52
N SER A 202 14.61 -9.52 -18.64
CA SER A 202 14.55 -10.49 -17.54
C SER A 202 14.24 -9.74 -16.25
N HIS A 203 12.96 -9.49 -15.97
CA HIS A 203 12.56 -8.98 -14.66
C HIS A 203 12.64 -10.13 -13.64
N GLN A 204 13.40 -9.93 -12.56
CA GLN A 204 13.26 -10.81 -11.40
C GLN A 204 11.95 -10.46 -10.74
N THR A 205 11.05 -11.44 -10.64
CA THR A 205 9.71 -11.22 -10.09
C THR A 205 9.81 -10.57 -8.72
N SER A 206 9.05 -9.49 -8.53
CA SER A 206 9.01 -8.74 -7.26
C SER A 206 8.53 -9.62 -6.08
N VAL A 207 7.67 -10.59 -6.38
CA VAL A 207 7.14 -11.56 -5.43
C VAL A 207 7.92 -12.87 -5.59
N GLY A 208 8.53 -13.35 -4.50
CA GLY A 208 9.18 -14.66 -4.45
C GLY A 208 8.24 -15.77 -4.95
N SER A 209 8.76 -16.87 -5.47
CA SER A 209 7.93 -18.01 -5.91
C SER A 209 7.40 -18.76 -4.68
N PRO A 210 6.14 -18.60 -4.25
CA PRO A 210 5.56 -19.30 -3.11
C PRO A 210 5.28 -20.77 -3.42
N SER A 211 5.58 -21.22 -4.65
CA SER A 211 5.67 -22.64 -5.00
C SER A 211 6.76 -23.38 -4.22
N ASP A 212 7.48 -22.70 -3.33
CA ASP A 212 8.31 -23.32 -2.33
C ASP A 212 7.44 -24.26 -1.49
N TYR A 213 7.64 -25.57 -1.70
CA TYR A 213 7.07 -26.67 -0.92
C TYR A 213 7.00 -26.35 0.59
N TRP A 214 7.99 -25.63 1.11
CA TRP A 214 8.08 -25.21 2.50
C TRP A 214 7.03 -24.18 2.95
N PHE A 215 6.58 -23.28 2.07
CA PHE A 215 5.56 -22.29 2.40
C PHE A 215 4.21 -22.95 2.70
N ALA A 216 3.73 -23.81 1.79
CA ALA A 216 2.51 -24.58 2.03
C ALA A 216 2.66 -25.49 3.27
N LYS A 217 3.82 -26.15 3.41
CA LYS A 217 4.11 -27.00 4.57
C LYS A 217 4.13 -26.26 5.89
N ALA A 218 4.47 -24.96 5.93
CA ALA A 218 4.45 -24.18 7.16
C ALA A 218 3.07 -24.14 7.83
N PHE A 219 1.98 -24.24 7.04
CA PHE A 219 0.61 -24.35 7.55
C PHE A 219 0.25 -25.75 8.08
N GLU A 220 1.07 -26.77 7.79
CA GLU A 220 0.80 -28.18 8.10
C GLU A 220 1.73 -28.78 9.16
N ILE A 221 2.92 -28.20 9.38
CA ILE A 221 3.89 -28.69 10.38
C ILE A 221 3.22 -28.86 11.75
N GLU A 222 3.45 -29.97 12.44
CA GLU A 222 2.95 -30.12 13.81
C GLU A 222 3.64 -29.11 14.73
N THR A 223 2.89 -28.45 15.61
CA THR A 223 3.42 -27.36 16.43
C THR A 223 4.67 -27.75 17.23
N LYS A 224 4.70 -28.98 17.76
CA LYS A 224 5.85 -29.51 18.52
C LYS A 224 7.16 -29.56 17.70
N ASP A 225 7.06 -29.58 16.38
CA ASP A 225 8.18 -29.68 15.46
C ASP A 225 8.57 -28.31 14.86
N VAL A 226 7.75 -27.27 15.05
CA VAL A 226 7.99 -25.93 14.48
C VAL A 226 9.34 -25.36 14.89
N GLN A 227 9.68 -25.42 16.17
CA GLN A 227 10.95 -24.89 16.66
C GLN A 227 12.12 -25.56 15.93
N TRP A 228 12.11 -26.89 15.84
CA TRP A 228 13.15 -27.65 15.17
C TRP A 228 13.25 -27.27 13.69
N HIS A 229 12.12 -27.14 12.99
CA HIS A 229 12.09 -26.72 11.59
C HIS A 229 12.65 -25.31 11.38
N CYS A 230 12.26 -24.34 12.21
CA CYS A 230 12.80 -22.98 12.15
C CYS A 230 14.30 -22.93 12.42
N GLU A 231 14.81 -23.76 13.34
CA GLU A 231 16.24 -23.81 13.68
C GLU A 231 17.12 -24.47 12.59
N HIS A 232 16.60 -25.48 11.90
CA HIS A 232 17.44 -26.35 11.03
C HIS A 232 17.28 -26.12 9.53
N TYR A 233 16.15 -25.57 9.08
CA TYR A 233 15.87 -25.38 7.64
C TYR A 233 15.94 -23.94 7.16
N TYR A 234 16.16 -22.96 8.05
CA TYR A 234 16.26 -21.55 7.68
C TYR A 234 17.31 -21.33 6.57
N ASP A 235 18.51 -21.89 6.73
CA ASP A 235 19.60 -21.77 5.76
C ASP A 235 19.41 -22.63 4.49
N GLN A 236 18.40 -23.51 4.47
CA GLN A 236 18.14 -24.48 3.38
C GLN A 236 16.99 -24.08 2.44
N GLY A 237 16.57 -22.82 2.46
CA GLY A 237 15.50 -22.31 1.59
C GLY A 237 14.11 -22.28 2.23
N PHE A 238 14.02 -22.33 3.57
CA PHE A 238 12.78 -22.03 4.28
C PHE A 238 12.58 -20.50 4.29
N GLY A 239 11.90 -19.98 3.27
CA GLY A 239 11.72 -18.53 3.07
C GLY A 239 11.10 -17.82 4.28
N ALA A 240 11.36 -16.51 4.43
CA ALA A 240 10.93 -15.71 5.58
C ALA A 240 9.42 -15.82 5.87
N ALA A 241 8.58 -15.79 4.82
CA ALA A 241 7.14 -15.98 4.92
C ALA A 241 6.74 -17.32 5.56
N ALA A 242 7.43 -18.42 5.20
CA ALA A 242 7.18 -19.75 5.77
C ALA A 242 7.53 -19.81 7.26
N VAL A 243 8.66 -19.19 7.65
CA VAL A 243 9.04 -19.07 9.06
C VAL A 243 8.01 -18.26 9.83
N SER A 244 7.60 -17.10 9.31
CA SER A 244 6.60 -16.25 9.97
C SER A 244 5.30 -17.02 10.21
N VAL A 245 4.77 -17.74 9.21
CA VAL A 245 3.61 -18.63 9.37
C VAL A 245 3.83 -19.68 10.47
N ALA A 246 4.99 -20.36 10.46
CA ALA A 246 5.28 -21.39 11.44
C ALA A 246 5.34 -20.81 12.87
N LEU A 247 6.02 -19.68 13.07
CA LEU A 247 6.10 -18.98 14.36
C LEU A 247 4.73 -18.53 14.87
N ARG A 248 3.88 -18.00 13.99
CA ARG A 248 2.50 -17.63 14.33
C ARG A 248 1.71 -18.84 14.83
N ARG A 249 1.84 -20.00 14.18
CA ARG A 249 1.20 -21.26 14.60
C ARG A 249 1.74 -21.78 15.93
N TRP A 250 3.05 -21.68 16.16
CA TRP A 250 3.64 -22.00 17.47
C TRP A 250 3.07 -21.10 18.57
N LEU A 251 2.95 -19.80 18.30
CA LEU A 251 2.38 -18.85 19.25
C LEU A 251 0.91 -19.14 19.61
N ILE A 252 0.07 -19.49 18.63
CA ILE A 252 -1.33 -19.91 18.87
C ILE A 252 -1.40 -21.12 19.81
N ALA A 253 -0.55 -22.13 19.57
CA ALA A 253 -0.58 -23.38 20.31
C ALA A 253 0.04 -23.27 21.71
N GLU A 254 1.03 -22.39 21.89
CA GLU A 254 1.72 -22.15 23.15
C GLU A 254 1.80 -20.64 23.50
N PRO A 255 0.68 -19.97 23.82
CA PRO A 255 0.69 -18.53 24.13
C PRO A 255 1.60 -18.18 25.31
N ALA A 256 1.73 -19.08 26.30
CA ALA A 256 2.63 -18.89 27.43
C ALA A 256 4.13 -18.82 27.02
N SER A 257 4.49 -19.36 25.86
CA SER A 257 5.83 -19.32 25.27
C SER A 257 6.07 -18.06 24.43
N ALA A 258 5.10 -17.15 24.29
CA ALA A 258 5.15 -16.02 23.35
C ALA A 258 6.42 -15.19 23.41
N ARG A 259 6.86 -14.81 24.61
CA ARG A 259 8.11 -14.07 24.82
C ARG A 259 9.30 -14.79 24.18
N ARG A 260 9.42 -16.11 24.43
CA ARG A 260 10.50 -16.93 23.88
C ARG A 260 10.42 -17.00 22.36
N ILE A 261 9.22 -17.11 21.79
CA ILE A 261 9.00 -17.18 20.33
C ILE A 261 9.38 -15.86 19.65
N ILE A 262 9.01 -14.72 20.25
CA ILE A 262 9.38 -13.39 19.73
C ILE A 262 10.88 -13.15 19.88
N GLU A 263 11.48 -13.47 21.03
CA GLU A 263 12.93 -13.37 21.21
C GLU A 263 13.68 -14.32 20.25
N PHE A 264 13.11 -15.48 19.95
CA PHE A 264 13.62 -16.39 18.93
C PHE A 264 13.59 -15.72 17.55
N SER A 265 12.46 -15.15 17.11
CA SER A 265 12.37 -14.50 15.79
C SER A 265 13.42 -13.40 15.60
N THR A 266 13.71 -12.60 16.65
CA THR A 266 14.74 -11.56 16.60
C THR A 266 16.16 -12.09 16.41
N LYS A 267 16.46 -13.31 16.88
CA LYS A 267 17.79 -13.92 16.78
C LYS A 267 18.02 -14.59 15.43
N PHE A 268 16.98 -15.22 14.88
CA PHE A 268 17.06 -15.99 13.64
C PHE A 268 16.99 -15.13 12.38
N GLY A 269 16.39 -13.94 12.47
CA GLY A 269 16.15 -13.13 11.30
C GLY A 269 17.33 -12.34 10.71
N GLY A 270 18.44 -12.23 11.45
CA GLY A 270 19.50 -11.28 11.12
C GLY A 270 18.96 -9.85 10.93
N PRO A 271 19.68 -8.95 10.24
CA PRO A 271 19.17 -7.62 9.89
C PRO A 271 18.01 -7.63 8.86
N ARG A 272 17.53 -8.82 8.46
CA ARG A 272 16.48 -9.01 7.44
C ARG A 272 15.09 -9.32 8.01
N TYR A 273 14.97 -9.66 9.30
CA TYR A 273 13.65 -9.62 9.94
C TYR A 273 13.36 -8.18 10.30
N ASP A 274 12.44 -7.62 9.53
CA ASP A 274 11.91 -6.29 9.72
C ASP A 274 11.07 -6.22 11.00
N SER A 275 10.82 -5.01 11.44
CA SER A 275 9.91 -4.75 12.56
C SER A 275 8.49 -5.28 12.31
N SER A 276 8.10 -5.52 11.05
CA SER A 276 6.75 -5.97 10.68
C SER A 276 6.43 -7.35 11.25
N THR A 277 7.31 -8.35 11.06
CA THR A 277 7.08 -9.72 11.57
C THR A 277 6.96 -9.75 13.10
N ILE A 278 7.74 -8.92 13.79
CA ILE A 278 7.65 -8.78 15.25
C ILE A 278 6.31 -8.18 15.66
N GLN A 279 5.84 -7.13 14.96
CA GLN A 279 4.55 -6.53 15.24
C GLN A 279 3.39 -7.50 15.00
N GLU A 280 3.48 -8.35 13.98
CA GLU A 280 2.48 -9.40 13.73
C GLU A 280 2.43 -10.42 14.87
N LEU A 281 3.58 -10.89 15.37
CA LEU A 281 3.62 -11.81 16.51
C LEU A 281 3.12 -11.15 17.79
N LEU A 282 3.43 -9.88 18.02
CA LEU A 282 2.91 -9.12 19.17
C LEU A 282 1.39 -8.92 19.06
N HIS A 283 0.87 -8.62 17.86
CA HIS A 283 -0.55 -8.51 17.60
C HIS A 283 -1.25 -9.85 17.88
N LEU A 284 -0.71 -10.94 17.34
CA LEU A 284 -1.25 -12.27 17.57
C LEU A 284 -1.22 -12.67 19.05
N TRP A 285 -0.15 -12.33 19.78
CA TRP A 285 -0.08 -12.55 21.23
C TRP A 285 -1.17 -11.76 21.98
N ALA A 286 -1.38 -10.50 21.61
CA ALA A 286 -2.45 -9.69 22.21
C ALA A 286 -3.84 -10.32 22.03
N GLU A 287 -4.07 -11.01 20.92
CA GLU A 287 -5.33 -11.70 20.63
C GLU A 287 -5.49 -13.01 21.42
N VAL A 288 -4.43 -13.82 21.54
CA VAL A 288 -4.54 -15.14 22.20
C VAL A 288 -4.28 -15.13 23.72
N ASP A 289 -3.49 -14.19 24.22
CA ASP A 289 -3.14 -14.08 25.64
C ASP A 289 -2.80 -12.62 26.03
N ARG A 290 -3.80 -11.74 25.88
CA ARG A 290 -3.71 -10.34 26.32
C ARG A 290 -3.22 -10.18 27.77
N PRO A 291 -3.74 -10.94 28.77
CA PRO A 291 -3.28 -10.80 30.15
C PRO A 291 -1.79 -11.14 30.32
N GLY A 292 -1.30 -12.19 29.65
CA GLY A 292 0.12 -12.54 29.66
C GLY A 292 0.99 -11.46 29.01
N MET A 293 0.56 -10.92 27.86
CA MET A 293 1.26 -9.82 27.19
C MET A 293 1.29 -8.55 28.05
N MET A 294 0.18 -8.21 28.72
CA MET A 294 0.11 -7.07 29.65
C MET A 294 1.11 -7.23 30.81
N LYS A 295 1.16 -8.41 31.42
CA LYS A 295 2.12 -8.71 32.49
C LYS A 295 3.57 -8.59 32.00
N TRP A 296 3.84 -9.03 30.77
CA TRP A 296 5.15 -8.87 30.14
C TRP A 296 5.49 -7.39 29.85
N ALA A 297 4.55 -6.61 29.33
CA ALA A 297 4.72 -5.18 29.05
C ALA A 297 4.92 -4.34 30.32
N ASP A 298 4.47 -4.83 31.48
CA ASP A 298 4.70 -4.22 32.80
C ASP A 298 6.01 -4.67 33.46
N SER A 299 6.77 -5.60 32.87
CA SER A 299 8.01 -6.10 33.46
C SER A 299 9.22 -5.19 33.19
N ALA A 300 10.24 -5.26 34.06
CA ALA A 300 11.40 -4.35 34.04
C ALA A 300 12.52 -4.73 33.05
N GLU A 301 12.51 -5.93 32.46
CA GLU A 301 13.65 -6.54 31.74
C GLU A 301 13.53 -6.86 30.23
N PRO A 302 12.49 -6.47 29.45
CA PRO A 302 12.49 -6.73 28.01
C PRO A 302 13.46 -5.81 27.24
N SER A 303 13.87 -6.23 26.04
CA SER A 303 14.63 -5.35 25.14
C SER A 303 13.83 -4.08 24.84
N LYS A 304 14.51 -2.92 24.81
CA LYS A 304 13.87 -1.60 24.68
C LYS A 304 12.91 -1.53 23.48
N LEU A 305 13.33 -2.09 22.34
CA LEU A 305 12.55 -2.11 21.09
C LEU A 305 11.27 -2.93 21.23
N LEU A 306 11.36 -4.20 21.68
CA LEU A 306 10.20 -5.09 21.80
C LEU A 306 9.16 -4.50 22.77
N LEU A 307 9.64 -3.93 23.88
CA LEU A 307 8.76 -3.28 24.85
C LEU A 307 7.99 -2.11 24.25
N ASN A 308 8.63 -1.28 23.41
CA ASN A 308 7.98 -0.16 22.74
C ASN A 308 6.90 -0.60 21.77
N LEU A 309 7.21 -1.60 20.93
CA LEU A 309 6.24 -2.16 19.98
C LEU A 309 5.03 -2.73 20.74
N GLY A 310 5.27 -3.55 21.76
CA GLY A 310 4.22 -4.18 22.55
C GLY A 310 3.36 -3.18 23.33
N ARG A 311 3.97 -2.19 24.00
CA ARG A 311 3.23 -1.15 24.71
C ARG A 311 2.45 -0.25 23.76
N GLY A 312 3.03 0.14 22.63
CA GLY A 312 2.36 0.92 21.59
C GLY A 312 1.09 0.22 21.10
N LEU A 313 1.18 -1.07 20.80
CA LEU A 313 0.06 -1.91 20.41
C LEU A 313 -1.04 -1.99 21.47
N LEU A 314 -0.66 -2.11 22.75
CA LEU A 314 -1.60 -2.26 23.86
C LEU A 314 -2.26 -0.95 24.29
N MET A 315 -1.63 0.21 24.04
CA MET A 315 -2.10 1.54 24.45
C MET A 315 -3.59 1.83 24.20
N PRO A 316 -4.19 1.46 23.04
CA PRO A 316 -5.59 1.75 22.76
C PRO A 316 -6.56 1.08 23.74
N GLY A 317 -6.17 -0.06 24.32
CA GLY A 317 -7.03 -0.88 25.17
C GLY A 317 -6.52 -1.08 26.60
N VAL A 318 -5.74 -0.14 27.12
CA VAL A 318 -5.37 -0.07 28.55
C VAL A 318 -5.97 1.18 29.20
N ASP A 319 -6.15 1.12 30.52
CA ASP A 319 -6.64 2.24 31.31
C ASP A 319 -5.73 3.47 31.21
N ALA A 320 -6.31 4.65 31.38
CA ALA A 320 -5.58 5.93 31.30
C ALA A 320 -4.40 6.01 32.29
N SER A 321 -4.54 5.44 33.49
CA SER A 321 -3.47 5.41 34.49
C SER A 321 -2.25 4.59 34.03
N VAL A 322 -2.50 3.44 33.39
CA VAL A 322 -1.44 2.58 32.81
C VAL A 322 -0.75 3.32 31.68
N ARG A 323 -1.53 3.97 30.80
CA ARG A 323 -1.00 4.76 29.68
C ARG A 323 -0.10 5.90 30.16
N VAL A 324 -0.56 6.69 31.14
CA VAL A 324 0.22 7.78 31.75
C VAL A 324 1.51 7.25 32.36
N ARG A 325 1.46 6.13 33.08
CA ARG A 325 2.65 5.50 33.68
C ARG A 325 3.66 5.09 32.60
N TRP A 326 3.23 4.37 31.56
CA TRP A 326 4.13 3.90 30.50
C TRP A 326 4.76 5.06 29.72
N ILE A 327 4.01 6.14 29.48
CA ILE A 327 4.55 7.35 28.85
C ILE A 327 5.57 8.04 29.76
N ALA A 328 5.27 8.20 31.05
CA ALA A 328 6.21 8.77 32.01
C ALA A 328 7.52 7.95 32.09
N GLU A 329 7.42 6.62 32.12
CA GLU A 329 8.59 5.73 32.04
C GLU A 329 9.36 5.90 30.73
N GLY A 330 8.65 6.11 29.61
CA GLY A 330 9.27 6.38 28.32
C GLY A 330 10.09 7.66 28.30
N ASN A 331 9.59 8.74 28.90
CA ASN A 331 10.31 10.00 29.05
C ASN A 331 11.59 9.85 29.89
N VAL A 332 11.53 9.16 31.02
CA VAL A 332 12.71 8.92 31.87
C VAL A 332 13.77 8.09 31.13
N LYS A 333 13.34 7.08 30.35
CA LYS A 333 14.27 6.26 29.55
C LYS A 333 14.87 7.02 28.37
N ALA A 334 14.20 8.06 27.87
CA ALA A 334 14.69 8.88 26.77
C ALA A 334 15.98 9.65 27.13
N GLU A 335 16.16 9.99 28.42
CA GLU A 335 17.40 10.61 28.94
C GLU A 335 18.66 9.74 28.72
N GLY A 336 18.50 8.43 28.43
CA GLY A 336 19.59 7.52 28.07
C GLY A 336 19.44 6.84 26.71
N ASP A 337 18.45 7.24 25.90
CA ASP A 337 18.15 6.74 24.55
C ASP A 337 17.14 7.68 23.89
N GLU A 338 17.64 8.71 23.21
CA GLU A 338 16.87 9.88 22.75
C GLU A 338 15.62 9.52 21.92
N ASN A 339 15.56 8.31 21.35
CA ASN A 339 14.45 7.87 20.50
C ASN A 339 13.40 6.99 21.21
N TYR A 340 13.58 6.64 22.49
CA TYR A 340 12.69 5.68 23.15
C TYR A 340 11.25 6.18 23.27
N TYR A 341 11.06 7.40 23.76
CA TYR A 341 9.73 8.00 23.92
C TYR A 341 9.02 8.21 22.57
N GLY A 342 9.71 8.80 21.59
CA GLY A 342 9.20 8.98 20.24
C GLY A 342 8.74 7.66 19.60
N ASN A 343 9.54 6.60 19.72
CA ASN A 343 9.16 5.28 19.23
C ASN A 343 7.92 4.71 19.97
N LEU A 344 7.78 4.91 21.27
CA LEU A 344 6.61 4.43 22.02
C LEU A 344 5.31 5.10 21.53
N ILE A 345 5.29 6.44 21.42
CA ILE A 345 4.10 7.17 20.98
C ILE A 345 3.83 6.99 19.48
N GLY A 346 4.88 6.84 18.67
CA GLY A 346 4.77 6.49 17.26
C GLY A 346 4.12 5.12 17.07
N ASN A 347 4.59 4.11 17.81
CA ASN A 347 3.96 2.79 17.78
C ASN A 347 2.51 2.82 18.29
N TRP A 348 2.16 3.65 19.29
CA TRP A 348 0.75 3.85 19.64
C TRP A 348 -0.04 4.45 18.46
N ALA A 349 0.50 5.47 17.79
CA ALA A 349 -0.14 6.10 16.64
C ALA A 349 -0.41 5.14 15.48
N ALA A 350 0.43 4.13 15.30
CA ALA A 350 0.22 3.11 14.29
C ALA A 350 -1.04 2.26 14.54
N TRP A 351 -1.44 2.07 15.82
CA TRP A 351 -2.59 1.25 16.23
C TRP A 351 -3.84 2.05 16.59
N ASP A 352 -3.68 3.26 17.13
CA ASP A 352 -4.72 4.24 17.44
C ASP A 352 -4.25 5.66 17.07
N PRO A 353 -4.28 5.99 15.76
CA PRO A 353 -3.80 7.26 15.23
C PRO A 353 -4.41 8.48 15.92
N LYS A 354 -5.74 8.43 16.14
CA LYS A 354 -6.46 9.55 16.72
C LYS A 354 -6.11 9.77 18.19
N GLY A 355 -6.11 8.70 18.99
CA GLY A 355 -5.78 8.81 20.42
C GLY A 355 -4.36 9.31 20.65
N ALA A 356 -3.40 8.83 19.85
CA ALA A 356 -2.01 9.26 19.93
C ALA A 356 -1.84 10.72 19.48
N LEU A 357 -2.49 11.13 18.38
CA LEU A 357 -2.40 12.51 17.88
C LEU A 357 -3.03 13.50 18.85
N ASP A 358 -4.21 13.18 19.39
CA ASP A 358 -4.86 13.99 20.43
C ASP A 358 -3.97 14.12 21.68
N TYR A 359 -3.16 13.10 22.01
CA TYR A 359 -2.17 13.17 23.09
C TYR A 359 -0.97 14.06 22.75
N ALA A 360 -0.35 13.87 21.58
CA ALA A 360 0.82 14.65 21.14
C ALA A 360 0.49 16.15 20.99
N VAL A 361 -0.70 16.48 20.48
CA VAL A 361 -1.15 17.87 20.40
C VAL A 361 -1.30 18.49 21.80
N ARG A 362 -1.81 17.73 22.77
CA ARG A 362 -1.93 18.20 24.17
C ARG A 362 -0.58 18.36 24.86
N SER A 363 0.43 17.57 24.52
CA SER A 363 1.78 17.75 25.09
C SER A 363 2.46 19.01 24.56
N GLY A 364 2.04 19.50 23.39
CA GLY A 364 2.64 20.67 22.74
C GLY A 364 4.06 20.43 22.24
N ASP A 365 4.48 19.17 22.12
CA ASP A 365 5.81 18.77 21.69
C ASP A 365 5.83 18.54 20.16
N PRO A 366 6.55 19.38 19.37
CA PRO A 366 6.64 19.21 17.92
C PRO A 366 7.10 17.82 17.50
N ASP A 367 8.12 17.28 18.17
CA ASP A 367 8.73 16.00 17.78
C ASP A 367 7.74 14.86 18.00
N SER A 368 6.95 14.92 19.09
CA SER A 368 5.84 14.01 19.32
C SER A 368 4.79 14.08 18.22
N ILE A 369 4.36 15.28 17.84
CA ILE A 369 3.29 15.46 16.83
C ILE A 369 3.77 14.94 15.47
N THR A 370 4.97 15.33 15.05
CA THR A 370 5.59 14.88 13.80
C THR A 370 5.75 13.35 13.79
N THR A 371 6.27 12.77 14.87
CA THR A 371 6.45 11.32 14.99
C THR A 371 5.13 10.58 14.91
N VAL A 372 4.12 11.02 15.67
CA VAL A 372 2.79 10.39 15.69
C VAL A 372 2.13 10.46 14.32
N SER A 373 2.18 11.61 13.64
CA SER A 373 1.60 11.75 12.30
C SER A 373 2.29 10.86 11.26
N ARG A 374 3.62 10.73 11.33
CA ARG A 374 4.38 9.83 10.46
C ARG A 374 3.95 8.38 10.65
N TYR A 375 3.95 7.89 11.89
CA TYR A 375 3.57 6.51 12.20
C TYR A 375 2.10 6.23 11.91
N ALA A 376 1.21 7.20 12.13
CA ALA A 376 -0.19 7.10 11.73
C ALA A 376 -0.34 6.91 10.21
N ALA A 377 0.44 7.63 9.40
CA ALA A 377 0.35 7.54 7.94
C ALA A 377 0.86 6.20 7.38
N VAL A 378 1.82 5.54 8.04
CA VAL A 378 2.42 4.27 7.57
C VAL A 378 1.86 3.03 8.28
N GLY A 379 1.07 3.20 9.34
CA GLY A 379 0.48 2.08 10.09
C GLY A 379 1.51 1.18 10.81
N PRO A 380 1.06 0.06 11.39
CA PRO A 380 1.88 -0.76 12.29
C PRO A 380 2.90 -1.63 11.55
N TYR A 381 2.67 -1.95 10.29
CA TYR A 381 3.57 -2.83 9.54
C TYR A 381 4.61 -2.05 8.71
N GLY A 382 4.64 -0.71 8.83
CA GLY A 382 5.59 0.16 8.13
C GLY A 382 5.33 0.26 6.63
N ASP A 383 4.10 -0.02 6.21
CA ASP A 383 3.67 -0.06 4.81
C ASP A 383 2.43 0.83 4.62
N CYS A 384 2.41 1.62 3.55
CA CYS A 384 1.34 2.57 3.25
C CYS A 384 0.15 1.92 2.56
N SER A 385 -0.18 0.68 2.93
CA SER A 385 -1.26 -0.10 2.34
C SER A 385 -2.59 0.08 3.07
N ARG A 386 -3.57 -0.77 2.71
CA ARG A 386 -4.94 -0.76 3.25
C ARG A 386 -5.00 -0.71 4.78
N VAL A 387 -4.01 -1.27 5.48
CA VAL A 387 -3.91 -1.27 6.95
C VAL A 387 -3.67 0.12 7.55
N ALA A 388 -2.97 0.99 6.82
CA ALA A 388 -2.61 2.32 7.27
C ALA A 388 -3.66 3.38 6.91
N ARG A 389 -4.68 3.03 6.10
CA ARG A 389 -5.67 3.99 5.56
C ARG A 389 -6.42 4.77 6.63
N ASN A 390 -6.81 4.11 7.71
CA ASN A 390 -7.44 4.79 8.83
C ASN A 390 -6.54 5.87 9.43
N GLY A 391 -5.25 5.57 9.61
CA GLY A 391 -4.30 6.55 10.13
C GLY A 391 -4.01 7.68 9.17
N PHE A 392 -3.86 7.39 7.87
CA PHE A 392 -3.79 8.42 6.84
C PHE A 392 -5.02 9.33 6.83
N ASN A 393 -6.24 8.79 6.95
CA ASN A 393 -7.46 9.60 7.02
C ASN A 393 -7.46 10.52 8.25
N VAL A 394 -7.07 10.00 9.43
CA VAL A 394 -6.95 10.82 10.65
C VAL A 394 -5.97 11.98 10.44
N VAL A 395 -4.82 11.68 9.85
CA VAL A 395 -3.77 12.64 9.52
C VAL A 395 -4.30 13.67 8.51
N ARG A 396 -4.87 13.23 7.39
CA ARG A 396 -5.43 14.10 6.35
C ARG A 396 -6.51 15.05 6.89
N ASP A 397 -7.37 14.54 7.75
CA ASP A 397 -8.55 15.25 8.24
C ASP A 397 -8.24 16.16 9.45
N PHE A 398 -7.06 16.00 10.07
CA PHE A 398 -6.59 16.89 11.12
C PHE A 398 -6.53 18.35 10.64
N ASP A 399 -6.88 19.31 11.49
CA ASP A 399 -6.77 20.74 11.19
C ASP A 399 -5.46 21.31 11.75
N PRO A 400 -4.45 21.57 10.89
CA PRO A 400 -3.18 22.10 11.36
C PRO A 400 -3.28 23.52 11.93
N ASN A 401 -4.40 24.23 11.75
CA ASN A 401 -4.59 25.53 12.41
C ASN A 401 -4.76 25.45 13.92
N THR A 402 -5.04 24.25 14.44
CA THR A 402 -5.10 23.99 15.88
C THR A 402 -3.72 23.99 16.55
N LEU A 403 -2.65 23.99 15.75
CA LEU A 403 -1.27 23.96 16.23
C LEU A 403 -0.68 25.36 16.43
N PRO A 404 0.20 25.56 17.43
CA PRO A 404 1.01 26.78 17.57
C PRO A 404 1.85 27.07 16.32
N ALA A 405 2.04 28.36 16.01
CA ALA A 405 2.64 28.82 14.75
C ALA A 405 4.09 28.35 14.53
N ASP A 406 4.85 28.21 15.60
CA ASP A 406 6.22 27.68 15.62
C ASP A 406 6.30 26.17 15.31
N LEU A 407 5.24 25.40 15.62
CA LEU A 407 5.20 23.97 15.33
C LEU A 407 4.77 23.67 13.88
N LYS A 408 4.07 24.63 13.25
CA LYS A 408 3.52 24.48 11.90
C LYS A 408 4.60 24.13 10.88
N LYS A 409 5.79 24.74 10.95
CA LYS A 409 6.87 24.52 9.98
C LYS A 409 7.47 23.10 10.05
N SER A 410 7.83 22.62 11.23
CA SER A 410 8.45 21.29 11.41
C SER A 410 7.49 20.16 11.00
N ILE A 411 6.21 20.33 11.29
CA ILE A 411 5.17 19.35 10.94
C ILE A 411 4.98 19.21 9.42
N ILE A 412 5.11 20.30 8.68
CA ILE A 412 5.01 20.30 7.21
C ILE A 412 6.12 19.46 6.60
N GLU A 413 7.38 19.73 6.99
CA GLU A 413 8.57 19.16 6.36
C GLU A 413 8.58 17.63 6.49
N ASP A 414 8.24 17.08 7.65
CA ASP A 414 8.35 15.64 7.92
C ASP A 414 7.03 14.85 7.73
N TRP A 415 5.92 15.35 8.27
CA TRP A 415 4.63 14.66 8.14
C TRP A 415 4.12 14.79 6.71
N GLY A 416 4.10 16.01 6.15
CA GLY A 416 3.62 16.24 4.80
C GLY A 416 4.33 15.35 3.78
N MET A 417 5.66 15.23 3.87
CA MET A 417 6.43 14.40 2.95
C MET A 417 6.05 12.91 3.06
N THR A 418 6.09 12.33 4.26
CA THR A 418 5.85 10.89 4.43
C THR A 418 4.44 10.49 3.99
N ALA A 419 3.43 11.30 4.39
CA ALA A 419 2.05 11.01 4.04
C ALA A 419 1.79 11.17 2.54
N LEU A 420 2.43 12.13 1.87
CA LEU A 420 2.26 12.31 0.44
C LEU A 420 2.99 11.23 -0.38
N GLU A 421 4.23 10.91 -0.02
CA GLU A 421 5.04 9.89 -0.73
C GLU A 421 4.44 8.49 -0.62
N GLY A 422 4.10 8.09 0.61
CA GLY A 422 3.63 6.74 0.87
C GLY A 422 2.27 6.43 0.22
N TRP A 423 1.41 7.43 0.08
CA TRP A 423 0.02 7.20 -0.35
C TRP A 423 -0.26 7.45 -1.83
N GLY A 424 0.67 8.04 -2.60
CA GLY A 424 0.37 8.39 -3.99
C GLY A 424 0.22 7.18 -4.92
N GLU A 425 0.75 6.02 -4.51
CA GLU A 425 0.50 4.72 -5.16
C GLU A 425 -0.91 4.15 -4.85
N HIS A 426 -1.50 4.55 -3.73
CA HIS A 426 -2.77 4.01 -3.23
C HIS A 426 -3.98 4.90 -3.51
N ASP A 427 -3.82 6.23 -3.41
CA ASP A 427 -4.88 7.20 -3.64
C ASP A 427 -4.28 8.56 -4.02
N ALA A 428 -3.92 8.72 -5.30
CA ALA A 428 -3.37 9.97 -5.81
C ALA A 428 -4.32 11.17 -5.58
N ALA A 429 -5.64 10.93 -5.58
CA ALA A 429 -6.62 11.97 -5.35
C ALA A 429 -6.59 12.47 -3.89
N ALA A 430 -6.51 11.57 -2.91
CA ALA A 430 -6.41 11.97 -1.51
C ALA A 430 -5.07 12.63 -1.19
N VAL A 431 -3.97 12.16 -1.78
CA VAL A 431 -2.66 12.82 -1.68
C VAL A 431 -2.70 14.23 -2.27
N ALA A 432 -3.29 14.41 -3.46
CA ALA A 432 -3.44 15.73 -4.08
C ALA A 432 -4.26 16.69 -3.19
N ARG A 433 -5.38 16.21 -2.64
CA ARG A 433 -6.22 17.00 -1.71
C ARG A 433 -5.47 17.39 -0.44
N LEU A 434 -4.73 16.45 0.14
CA LEU A 434 -3.89 16.71 1.32
C LEU A 434 -2.83 17.77 0.99
N GLY A 435 -2.10 17.59 -0.11
CA GLY A 435 -1.07 18.51 -0.58
C GLY A 435 -1.60 19.93 -0.75
N VAL A 436 -2.71 20.10 -1.46
CA VAL A 436 -3.35 21.42 -1.63
C VAL A 436 -3.78 22.02 -0.30
N LYS A 437 -4.39 21.24 0.60
CA LYS A 437 -4.78 21.70 1.95
C LYS A 437 -3.56 22.17 2.76
N LEU A 438 -2.45 21.45 2.72
CA LEU A 438 -1.21 21.84 3.40
C LEU A 438 -0.68 23.16 2.84
N LEU A 439 -0.59 23.27 1.51
CA LEU A 439 -0.11 24.48 0.85
C LEU A 439 -0.99 25.71 1.18
N GLU A 440 -2.32 25.55 1.24
CA GLU A 440 -3.27 26.60 1.65
C GLU A 440 -3.10 26.97 3.13
N THR A 441 -3.08 25.98 4.02
CA THR A 441 -3.11 26.20 5.47
C THR A 441 -1.85 26.91 5.98
N PHE A 442 -0.71 26.55 5.41
CA PHE A 442 0.57 27.05 5.89
C PHE A 442 1.09 28.25 5.12
N ASN A 443 0.29 28.76 4.18
CA ASN A 443 0.72 29.82 3.26
C ASN A 443 2.09 29.46 2.66
N TYR A 444 2.30 28.18 2.32
CA TYR A 444 3.50 27.70 1.62
C TYR A 444 3.45 28.13 0.14
N TYR A 445 2.25 28.43 -0.35
CA TYR A 445 2.05 29.30 -1.51
C TYR A 445 2.54 30.73 -1.26
N GLY A 446 2.66 31.17 -0.03
CA GLY A 446 2.81 32.57 0.31
C GLY A 446 4.23 33.06 0.47
N PHE A 447 5.22 32.20 0.77
CA PHE A 447 6.62 32.61 0.95
C PHE A 447 7.64 31.45 0.76
N VAL A 448 8.69 31.65 -0.06
CA VAL A 448 9.98 30.90 -0.03
C VAL A 448 11.07 31.93 0.28
N ASP A 449 11.90 31.70 1.31
CA ASP A 449 12.87 32.68 1.82
C ASP A 449 12.26 34.09 2.03
N ASP A 450 11.10 34.17 2.70
CA ASP A 450 10.34 35.40 2.90
C ASP A 450 9.87 36.12 1.61
N LYS A 451 9.78 35.42 0.47
CA LYS A 451 9.23 35.98 -0.80
C LYS A 451 7.96 35.29 -1.30
N PRO A 452 6.91 36.03 -1.70
CA PRO A 452 5.66 35.41 -2.09
C PRO A 452 5.67 34.67 -3.42
N VAL A 453 5.37 33.37 -3.36
CA VAL A 453 5.41 32.44 -4.51
C VAL A 453 4.02 32.03 -5.01
N GLN A 454 2.94 32.64 -4.54
CA GLN A 454 1.58 32.09 -4.77
C GLN A 454 1.25 32.13 -6.25
N ASN A 455 1.60 33.23 -6.91
CA ASN A 455 1.46 33.38 -8.34
C ASN A 455 2.42 32.46 -9.12
N GLU A 456 3.58 32.11 -8.56
CA GLU A 456 4.53 31.17 -9.18
C GLU A 456 3.99 29.74 -9.14
N VAL A 457 3.46 29.29 -7.99
CA VAL A 457 2.86 27.94 -7.87
C VAL A 457 1.56 27.84 -8.66
N ILE A 458 0.69 28.86 -8.60
CA ILE A 458 -0.52 28.92 -9.45
C ILE A 458 -0.13 28.93 -10.94
N GLY A 459 0.90 29.69 -11.31
CA GLY A 459 1.44 29.71 -12.66
C GLY A 459 1.98 28.36 -13.09
N PHE A 460 2.67 27.66 -12.18
CA PHE A 460 3.20 26.33 -12.37
C PHE A 460 2.08 25.29 -12.57
N PHE A 461 1.08 25.24 -11.69
CA PHE A 461 -0.08 24.35 -11.83
C PHE A 461 -0.89 24.65 -13.10
N ALA A 462 -0.93 25.91 -13.55
CA ALA A 462 -1.54 26.32 -14.80
C ALA A 462 -0.65 26.09 -16.04
N GLY A 463 0.51 25.45 -15.91
CA GLY A 463 1.44 25.17 -17.00
C GLY A 463 2.06 26.42 -17.65
N ARG A 464 2.01 27.58 -16.97
CA ARG A 464 2.56 28.85 -17.46
C ARG A 464 4.08 28.94 -17.28
N ASN A 465 4.60 28.23 -16.27
CA ASN A 465 6.02 28.15 -15.96
C ASN A 465 6.47 26.68 -16.04
N ASN A 466 7.59 26.41 -16.72
CA ASN A 466 8.16 25.07 -16.82
C ASN A 466 9.20 24.76 -15.74
N GLU A 467 9.62 25.77 -14.99
CA GLU A 467 10.63 25.68 -13.94
C GLU A 467 10.06 26.38 -12.70
N PHE A 468 10.08 25.67 -11.57
CA PHE A 468 9.82 26.24 -10.26
C PHE A 468 11.15 26.34 -9.50
N ARG A 469 11.41 27.48 -8.85
CA ARG A 469 12.75 27.84 -8.36
C ARG A 469 13.19 27.08 -7.11
N ASP A 470 12.23 26.53 -6.38
CA ASP A 470 12.43 25.72 -5.18
C ASP A 470 11.41 24.58 -5.18
N ASN A 471 11.81 23.40 -5.65
CA ASN A 471 10.94 22.22 -5.72
C ASN A 471 10.72 21.58 -4.34
N GLY A 472 10.46 22.40 -3.32
CA GLY A 472 10.20 21.96 -1.96
C GLY A 472 9.28 20.74 -1.97
N HIS A 473 9.68 19.70 -1.24
CA HIS A 473 9.21 18.33 -1.42
C HIS A 473 7.69 18.20 -1.56
N ILE A 474 6.94 19.02 -0.81
CA ILE A 474 5.46 19.04 -0.83
C ILE A 474 4.88 19.54 -2.15
N ILE A 475 5.43 20.58 -2.77
CA ILE A 475 4.90 21.12 -4.04
C ILE A 475 5.05 20.07 -5.12
N ASP A 476 6.24 19.46 -5.20
CA ASP A 476 6.57 18.39 -6.15
C ASP A 476 5.63 17.19 -6.00
N ARG A 477 5.48 16.66 -4.77
CA ARG A 477 4.57 15.54 -4.47
C ARG A 477 3.10 15.91 -4.73
N THR A 478 2.69 17.12 -4.36
CA THR A 478 1.33 17.60 -4.62
C THR A 478 1.05 17.68 -6.11
N PHE A 479 1.99 18.20 -6.90
CA PHE A 479 1.84 18.34 -8.34
C PHE A 479 1.79 16.99 -9.04
N CYS A 480 2.70 16.07 -8.71
CA CYS A 480 2.72 14.71 -9.23
C CYS A 480 1.41 13.96 -8.94
N ALA A 481 0.87 14.10 -7.73
CA ALA A 481 -0.42 13.53 -7.35
C ALA A 481 -1.59 14.18 -8.12
N LEU A 482 -1.61 15.52 -8.22
CA LEU A 482 -2.64 16.24 -8.98
C LEU A 482 -2.65 15.82 -10.46
N ARG A 483 -1.48 15.66 -11.08
CA ARG A 483 -1.40 15.24 -12.49
C ARG A 483 -1.75 13.77 -12.69
N THR A 484 -1.32 12.90 -11.77
CA THR A 484 -1.75 11.50 -11.76
C THR A 484 -3.27 11.40 -11.66
N TRP A 485 -3.89 12.17 -10.76
CA TRP A 485 -5.34 12.24 -10.62
C TRP A 485 -6.03 12.82 -11.86
N ALA A 486 -5.50 13.90 -12.43
CA ALA A 486 -5.99 14.49 -13.67
C ALA A 486 -5.93 13.50 -14.85
N ALA A 487 -4.86 12.71 -14.95
CA ALA A 487 -4.66 11.74 -16.02
C ALA A 487 -5.63 10.56 -15.92
N THR A 488 -5.86 10.08 -14.68
CA THR A 488 -6.59 8.84 -14.40
C THR A 488 -8.07 9.06 -14.08
N LYS A 489 -8.45 10.12 -13.39
CA LYS A 489 -9.84 10.40 -13.00
C LYS A 489 -10.19 11.89 -13.20
N PRO A 490 -10.06 12.43 -14.44
CA PRO A 490 -10.25 13.87 -14.70
C PRO A 490 -11.63 14.40 -14.29
N THR A 491 -12.69 13.59 -14.46
CA THR A 491 -14.06 13.97 -14.09
C THR A 491 -14.21 14.13 -12.57
N GLU A 492 -13.63 13.22 -11.79
CA GLU A 492 -13.64 13.31 -10.32
C GLU A 492 -12.85 14.53 -9.86
N MET A 493 -11.66 14.75 -10.43
CA MET A 493 -10.85 15.92 -10.12
C MET A 493 -11.58 17.23 -10.42
N LYS A 494 -12.22 17.36 -11.58
CA LYS A 494 -13.01 18.56 -11.94
C LYS A 494 -14.15 18.81 -10.96
N ALA A 495 -14.85 17.77 -10.53
CA ALA A 495 -15.91 17.89 -9.54
C ALA A 495 -15.38 18.42 -8.21
N TRP A 496 -14.22 17.95 -7.75
CA TRP A 496 -13.57 18.48 -6.56
C TRP A 496 -13.05 19.92 -6.75
N VAL A 497 -12.38 20.23 -7.87
CA VAL A 497 -11.87 21.57 -8.18
C VAL A 497 -12.99 22.61 -8.11
N ALA A 498 -14.20 22.28 -8.58
CA ALA A 498 -15.36 23.17 -8.51
C ALA A 498 -15.77 23.56 -7.07
N THR A 499 -15.33 22.82 -6.06
CA THR A 499 -15.61 23.11 -4.64
C THR A 499 -14.58 24.06 -4.00
N LEU A 500 -13.44 24.29 -4.65
CA LEU A 500 -12.36 25.13 -4.12
C LEU A 500 -12.79 26.59 -4.06
N LYS A 501 -12.40 27.31 -3.00
CA LYS A 501 -12.79 28.72 -2.79
C LYS A 501 -11.92 29.73 -3.54
N ASP A 502 -10.63 29.45 -3.71
CA ASP A 502 -9.70 30.33 -4.45
C ASP A 502 -9.94 30.20 -5.96
N ASP A 503 -10.41 31.28 -6.59
CA ASP A 503 -10.74 31.30 -8.03
C ASP A 503 -9.50 31.10 -8.92
N LYS A 504 -8.31 31.60 -8.52
CA LYS A 504 -7.08 31.43 -9.31
C LYS A 504 -6.58 29.99 -9.23
N LEU A 505 -6.63 29.39 -8.04
CA LEU A 505 -6.30 27.98 -7.88
C LEU A 505 -7.29 27.10 -8.64
N ARG A 506 -8.59 27.43 -8.58
CA ARG A 506 -9.64 26.75 -9.34
C ARG A 506 -9.36 26.80 -10.85
N GLU A 507 -9.01 27.97 -11.38
CA GLU A 507 -8.63 28.14 -12.79
C GLU A 507 -7.41 27.28 -13.15
N ALA A 508 -6.34 27.35 -12.35
CA ALA A 508 -5.11 26.60 -12.58
C ALA A 508 -5.33 25.08 -12.57
N LEU A 509 -6.05 24.56 -11.57
CA LEU A 509 -6.32 23.13 -11.46
C LEU A 509 -7.35 22.63 -12.49
N THR A 510 -8.26 23.50 -12.95
CA THR A 510 -9.14 23.18 -14.10
C THR A 510 -8.29 23.00 -15.35
N TRP A 511 -7.35 23.91 -15.61
CA TRP A 511 -6.41 23.77 -16.72
C TRP A 511 -5.61 22.46 -16.61
N LEU A 512 -5.11 22.13 -15.43
CA LEU A 512 -4.35 20.89 -15.19
C LEU A 512 -5.20 19.64 -15.46
N ALA A 513 -6.46 19.64 -15.02
CA ALA A 513 -7.40 18.55 -15.28
C ALA A 513 -7.75 18.38 -16.77
N ASP A 514 -7.68 19.46 -17.56
CA ASP A 514 -7.85 19.43 -19.01
C ASP A 514 -6.55 19.07 -19.77
N HIS A 515 -5.39 19.32 -19.15
CA HIS A 515 -4.08 19.12 -19.75
C HIS A 515 -3.16 18.27 -18.85
N PRO A 516 -3.60 17.07 -18.39
CA PRO A 516 -2.79 16.25 -17.48
C PRO A 516 -1.43 15.87 -18.07
N TRP A 517 -1.31 15.86 -19.40
CA TRP A 517 -0.11 15.50 -20.15
C TRP A 517 0.81 16.70 -20.46
N GLY A 518 0.44 17.91 -20.03
CA GLY A 518 1.24 19.13 -20.20
C GLY A 518 1.00 19.84 -21.53
N PRO A 519 1.64 21.00 -21.75
CA PRO A 519 1.36 21.88 -22.89
C PRO A 519 2.04 21.45 -24.21
N GLY A 520 2.73 20.30 -24.26
CA GLY A 520 3.61 19.94 -25.37
C GLY A 520 3.51 18.48 -25.83
N ARG A 521 3.08 18.32 -27.09
CA ARG A 521 3.21 17.19 -28.04
C ARG A 521 2.63 15.82 -27.62
N PHE A 522 1.50 15.51 -28.25
CA PHE A 522 1.01 14.14 -28.44
C PHE A 522 1.69 13.48 -29.63
#